data_AF-A0A2K8MGM4-F1
#
_entry.id   AF-A0A2K8MGM4-F1
#
_cell.length_a   1.000
_cell.length_b   1.000
_cell.length_c   1.000
_cell.angle_alpha   90.00
_cell.angle_beta   90.00
_cell.angle_gamma   90.00
#
_symmetry.space_group_name_H-M   'P 1'
#
loop_
_entity.id
_entity.type
_entity.pdbx_description
1 polymer ?
#
loop_
_entity_poly.entity_id
_entity_poly.type
_entity_poly.pdbx_seq_one_letter_code
_entity_poly.pdbx_strand_id
1 'polypeptide(L)' 'MQHRWEWRVSNLIERLIAAHRVRNREIRAELARRVPDRLRLTQLKKERLAIKDRLFRHFPDAAEMRRIARDALRRARHA' A
#
# COMPACT_ATOMS: atom_id res chain seq x y z
N MET A 1 13.04 24.11 14.48
CA MET A 1 13.39 22.67 14.64
C MET A 1 12.13 21.81 14.55
N GLN A 2 11.69 21.44 13.35
CA GLN A 2 10.42 20.70 13.11
C GLN A 2 10.57 19.44 12.24
N HIS A 3 11.79 18.98 11.93
CA HIS A 3 12.00 17.93 10.94
C HIS A 3 11.80 16.48 11.43
N ARG A 4 11.60 16.20 12.72
CA ARG A 4 11.58 14.80 13.23
C ARG A 4 10.28 14.04 12.94
N TRP A 5 9.17 14.72 12.75
CA TRP A 5 7.85 14.09 12.53
C TRP A 5 7.62 13.65 11.07
N GLU A 6 8.17 14.37 10.10
CA GLU A 6 8.10 14.03 8.67
C GLU A 6 8.74 12.69 8.33
N TRP A 7 9.90 12.37 8.93
CA TRP A 7 10.61 11.11 8.67
C TRP A 7 9.84 9.89 9.16
N ARG A 8 9.21 9.97 10.34
CA ARG A 8 8.39 8.87 10.88
C ARG A 8 7.14 8.62 10.04
N VAL A 9 6.49 9.70 9.60
CA VAL A 9 5.30 9.62 8.74
C VAL A 9 5.69 9.04 7.38
N SER A 10 6.78 9.52 6.76
CA SER A 10 7.30 8.93 5.50
C SER A 10 7.60 7.43 5.61
N ASN A 11 8.26 6.98 6.69
CA ASN A 11 8.54 5.56 6.89
C ASN A 11 7.26 4.71 7.02
N LEU A 12 6.28 5.18 7.79
CA LEU A 12 5.00 4.49 7.94
C LEU A 12 4.26 4.38 6.60
N ILE A 13 4.24 5.47 5.82
CA ILE A 13 3.59 5.52 4.52
C ILE A 13 4.26 4.57 3.53
N GLU A 14 5.60 4.58 3.47
CA GLU A 14 6.37 3.66 2.63
C GLU A 14 6.07 2.20 2.98
N ARG A 15 5.99 1.87 4.27
CA ARG A 15 5.62 0.53 4.73
C ARG A 15 4.17 0.16 4.36
N LEU A 16 3.23 1.09 4.45
CA LEU A 16 1.84 0.87 4.03
C LEU A 16 1.74 0.68 2.50
N ILE A 17 2.49 1.44 1.72
CA ILE A 17 2.58 1.28 0.26
C ILE A 17 3.20 -0.08 -0.08
N ALA A 18 4.28 -0.47 0.59
CA ALA A 18 4.91 -1.78 0.40
C ALA A 18 3.95 -2.93 0.74
N ALA A 19 3.25 -2.84 1.88
CA ALA A 19 2.23 -3.82 2.28
C ALA A 19 1.09 -3.90 1.26
N HIS A 20 0.60 -2.76 0.76
CA HIS A 20 -0.41 -2.72 -0.31
C HIS A 20 0.08 -3.44 -1.57
N ARG A 21 1.34 -3.26 -1.98
CA ARG A 21 1.93 -3.94 -3.15
C ARG A 21 2.02 -5.45 -2.95
N VAL A 22 2.46 -5.91 -1.78
CA VAL A 22 2.52 -7.34 -1.44
C VAL A 22 1.14 -7.96 -1.55
N ARG A 23 0.11 -7.36 -0.93
CA ARG A 23 -1.28 -7.85 -1.02
C ARG A 23 -1.78 -7.87 -2.47
N ASN A 24 -1.46 -6.86 -3.26
CA ASN A 24 -1.88 -6.82 -4.66
C ASN A 24 -1.17 -7.91 -5.50
N ARG A 25 0.08 -8.25 -5.18
CA ARG A 25 0.81 -9.38 -5.79
C ARG A 25 0.18 -10.72 -5.38
N GLU A 26 -0.16 -10.88 -4.11
CA GLU A 26 -0.81 -12.09 -3.59
C GLU A 26 -2.20 -12.30 -4.21
N ILE A 27 -3.00 -11.23 -4.35
CA ILE A 27 -4.30 -11.29 -5.05
C ILE A 27 -4.09 -11.75 -6.51
N ARG A 28 -3.11 -11.17 -7.21
CA ARG A 28 -2.82 -11.57 -8.60
C ARG A 28 -2.34 -13.01 -8.69
N ALA A 29 -1.49 -13.44 -7.76
CA ALA A 29 -1.00 -14.81 -7.69
C ALA A 29 -2.14 -15.80 -7.42
N GLU A 30 -3.05 -15.48 -6.49
CA GLU A 30 -4.22 -16.31 -6.18
C GLU A 30 -5.21 -16.38 -7.35
N LEU A 31 -5.45 -15.27 -8.04
CA LEU A 31 -6.27 -15.24 -9.26
C LEU A 31 -5.66 -16.02 -10.42
N ALA A 32 -4.32 -16.14 -10.47
CA ALA A 32 -3.62 -16.89 -11.50
C ALA A 32 -3.60 -18.41 -11.23
N ARG A 33 -4.12 -18.88 -10.09
CA ARG A 33 -4.19 -20.33 -9.79
C ARG A 33 -5.29 -20.99 -10.63
N ARG A 34 -5.07 -22.26 -10.99
CA ARG A 34 -6.06 -23.09 -11.71
C ARG A 34 -7.40 -23.20 -10.98
N VAL A 35 -7.37 -23.25 -9.65
CA VAL A 35 -8.55 -23.21 -8.79
C VAL A 35 -8.33 -22.12 -7.72
N PRO A 36 -8.86 -20.90 -7.93
CA PRO A 36 -8.69 -19.80 -6.98
C PRO A 36 -9.48 -20.03 -5.70
N ASP A 37 -8.86 -19.80 -4.54
CA ASP A 37 -9.57 -19.80 -3.26
C ASP A 37 -10.31 -18.46 -3.07
N ARG A 38 -11.64 -18.49 -3.19
CA ARG A 38 -12.49 -17.31 -3.06
C ARG A 38 -12.50 -16.73 -1.65
N LEU A 39 -12.36 -17.55 -0.61
CA LEU A 39 -12.28 -17.08 0.77
C LEU A 39 -10.96 -16.34 1.00
N ARG A 40 -9.85 -16.93 0.55
CA ARG A 40 -8.54 -16.30 0.57
C ARG A 40 -8.50 -15.01 -0.24
N LEU A 41 -9.10 -14.97 -1.42
CA LEU A 41 -9.23 -13.74 -2.21
C LEU A 41 -10.02 -12.65 -1.50
N THR A 42 -11.10 -13.02 -0.82
CA THR A 42 -11.94 -12.09 -0.07
C THR A 42 -11.16 -11.50 1.11
N GLN A 43 -10.41 -12.35 1.82
CA GLN A 43 -9.54 -11.93 2.92
C GLN A 43 -8.45 -10.97 2.44
N LEU A 44 -7.72 -11.31 1.37
CA LEU A 44 -6.69 -10.46 0.78
C LEU A 44 -7.24 -9.10 0.32
N LYS A 45 -8.46 -9.08 -0.25
CA LYS A 45 -9.13 -7.84 -0.64
C LYS A 45 -9.51 -6.98 0.56
N LYS A 46 -10.01 -7.58 1.65
CA LYS A 46 -10.32 -6.88 2.91
C LYS A 46 -9.06 -6.26 3.53
N GLU A 47 -7.97 -7.02 3.58
CA GLU A 47 -6.68 -6.51 4.09
C GLU A 47 -6.14 -5.36 3.24
N ARG A 48 -6.24 -5.47 1.91
CA ARG A 48 -5.86 -4.38 1.01
C ARG A 48 -6.70 -3.12 1.24
N LEU A 49 -8.01 -3.27 1.48
CA LEU A 49 -8.90 -2.16 1.80
C LEU A 49 -8.52 -1.50 3.13
N ALA A 50 -8.26 -2.28 4.19
CA ALA A 50 -7.83 -1.75 5.48
C ALA A 50 -6.52 -0.94 5.39
N ILE A 51 -5.57 -1.37 4.54
CA ILE A 51 -4.34 -0.61 4.28
C ILE A 51 -4.67 0.71 3.56
N LYS A 52 -5.57 0.68 2.57
CA LYS A 52 -6.04 1.89 1.87
C LYS A 52 -6.72 2.85 2.85
N ASP A 53 -7.61 2.37 3.71
CA ASP A 53 -8.30 3.21 4.69
C ASP A 53 -7.34 3.85 5.69
N ARG A 54 -6.31 3.11 6.12
CA ARG A 54 -5.24 3.65 6.96
C ARG A 54 -4.42 4.71 6.22
N LEU A 55 -4.12 4.53 4.94
CA LEU A 55 -3.46 5.56 4.12
C LEU A 55 -4.32 6.82 3.99
N PHE A 56 -5.63 6.68 3.73
CA PHE A 56 -6.56 7.82 3.65
C PHE A 56 -6.66 8.58 4.97
N ARG A 57 -6.56 7.91 6.11
CA ARG A 57 -6.53 8.57 7.42
C ARG A 57 -5.29 9.45 7.62
N HIS A 58 -4.19 9.14 6.94
CA HIS A 58 -2.96 9.94 6.97
C HIS A 58 -2.88 10.96 5.82
N PHE A 59 -3.65 10.73 4.73
CA PHE A 59 -3.74 11.62 3.57
C PHE A 59 -5.20 11.90 3.22
N PRO A 60 -5.76 13.02 3.70
CA PRO A 60 -7.13 13.40 3.36
C PRO A 60 -7.28 13.73 1.86
N ASP A 61 -6.19 14.10 1.17
CA ASP A 61 -6.18 14.33 -0.28
C ASP A 61 -5.67 13.10 -1.07
N ALA A 62 -6.56 12.51 -1.86
CA ALA A 62 -6.27 11.40 -2.76
C ALA A 62 -5.28 11.80 -3.88
N ALA A 63 -5.21 13.07 -4.29
CA ALA A 63 -4.26 13.54 -5.28
C ALA A 63 -2.83 13.57 -4.71
N GLU A 64 -2.67 14.10 -3.50
CA GLU A 64 -1.40 14.06 -2.76
C GLU A 64 -0.94 12.63 -2.46
N MET A 65 -1.85 11.74 -2.04
CA MET A 65 -1.55 10.32 -1.83
C MET A 65 -1.00 9.67 -3.11
N ARG A 66 -1.60 9.94 -4.27
CA ARG A 66 -1.13 9.43 -5.58
C ARG A 66 0.23 9.99 -5.98
N ARG A 67 0.56 11.22 -5.59
CA ARG A 67 1.88 11.82 -5.86
C ARG A 67 2.95 11.13 -5.02
N ILE A 68 2.74 11.04 -3.71
CA ILE A 68 3.68 10.41 -2.76
C ILE A 68 3.86 8.92 -3.08
N ALA A 69 2.78 8.22 -3.43
CA ALA A 69 2.87 6.82 -3.87
C ALA A 69 3.74 6.68 -5.13
N ARG A 70 3.61 7.58 -6.12
CA ARG A 70 4.44 7.55 -7.33
C ARG A 70 5.91 7.85 -7.02
N ASP A 71 6.19 8.78 -6.12
CA ASP A 71 7.57 9.12 -5.74
C ASP A 71 8.23 8.00 -4.93
N ALA A 72 7.48 7.37 -4.01
CA ALA A 72 7.94 6.17 -3.30
C ALA A 72 8.18 5.00 -4.27
N LEU A 73 7.32 4.82 -5.28
CA LEU A 73 7.51 3.81 -6.33
C LEU A 73 8.75 4.07 -7.19
N ARG A 74 9.04 5.34 -7.50
CA ARG A 74 10.23 5.73 -8.25
C ARG A 74 11.49 5.44 -7.42
N ARG A 75 11.50 5.82 -6.14
CA ARG A 75 12.62 5.54 -5.23
C ARG A 75 12.89 4.05 -5.05
N ALA A 76 11.84 3.24 -4.86
CA ALA A 76 11.97 1.78 -4.72
C ALA A 76 12.36 1.04 -6.02
N ARG A 77 12.42 1.71 -7.17
CA ARG A 77 12.92 1.13 -8.44
C ARG A 77 14.41 1.40 -8.65
N HIS A 78 14.96 2.38 -7.92
CA HIS A 78 16.36 2.81 -8.02
C HIS A 78 17.21 2.41 -6.79
N ALA A 79 16.64 1.64 -5.86
CA ALA A 79 17.31 1.02 -4.72
C ALA A 79 17.35 -0.50 -4.93
#